data_AF-A0A978UHF0-F1
#
_entry.id   AF-A0A978UHF0-F1
#
_cell.length_a   1.000
_cell.length_b   1.000
_cell.length_c   1.000
_cell.angle_alpha   90.00
_cell.angle_beta   90.00
_cell.angle_gamma   90.00
#
_symmetry.space_group_name_H-M   'P 1'
#
loop_
_entity.id
_entity.type
_entity.pdbx_description
1 polymer ?
#
loop_
_entity_poly.entity_id
_entity_poly.type
_entity_poly.pdbx_seq_one_letter_code
_entity_poly.pdbx_strand_id
1 'polypeptide(L)'
;MASNGTRLVVLPFNTSVELVMQDTTIIGAETTLSIFVDLISLLLAKDLGILIQIKTPSIFNLVDPIDSTLGVPSSGWVAIRFLADNLGVWFMHCHLEIYTSWGLKMA
;
A
#
# COMPACT_ATOMS: atom_id res chain seq x y z
N MET A 1 4.82 1.30 24.79
CA MET A 1 3.66 0.39 24.70
C MET A 1 2.85 0.84 23.50
N ALA A 2 2.63 -0.02 22.50
CA ALA A 2 1.77 0.33 21.38
C ALA A 2 0.33 0.50 21.90
N SER A 3 -0.32 1.62 21.59
CA SER A 3 -1.72 1.82 21.91
C SER A 3 -2.58 1.40 20.71
N ASN A 4 -3.54 0.51 20.93
CA ASN A 4 -4.51 0.18 19.90
C ASN A 4 -5.42 1.38 19.66
N GLY A 5 -5.73 1.64 18.39
CA GLY A 5 -6.64 2.71 18.00
C GLY A 5 -7.25 2.45 16.62
N THR A 6 -8.46 2.95 16.42
CA THR A 6 -9.13 2.92 15.12
C THR A 6 -8.97 4.29 14.47
N ARG A 7 -8.30 4.35 13.33
CA ARG A 7 -8.08 5.58 12.55
C ARG A 7 -8.57 5.36 11.13
N LEU A 8 -9.11 6.43 10.55
CA LEU A 8 -9.58 6.48 9.18
C LEU A 8 -8.91 7.64 8.44
N VAL A 9 -8.66 7.48 7.14
CA VAL A 9 -8.19 8.54 6.25
C VAL A 9 -9.33 8.95 5.33
N VAL A 10 -9.84 10.17 5.54
CA VAL A 10 -10.93 10.72 4.71
C VAL A 10 -10.34 11.41 3.48
N LEU A 11 -10.77 10.95 2.30
CA LEU A 11 -10.35 11.50 1.02
C LEU A 11 -11.54 12.19 0.32
N PRO A 12 -11.38 13.41 -0.21
CA PRO A 12 -12.38 14.02 -1.07
C PRO A 12 -12.58 13.20 -2.35
N PHE A 13 -13.81 13.20 -2.88
CA PHE A 13 -14.11 12.60 -4.18
C PHE A 13 -13.20 13.16 -5.28
N ASN A 14 -12.75 12.31 -6.19
CA ASN A 14 -11.87 12.63 -7.32
C ASN A 14 -10.46 13.10 -6.90
N THR A 15 -10.00 12.72 -5.72
CA THR A 15 -8.62 13.00 -5.28
C THR A 15 -7.65 11.98 -5.89
N SER A 16 -6.58 12.46 -6.53
CA SER A 16 -5.46 11.61 -6.95
C SER A 16 -4.58 11.28 -5.75
N VAL A 17 -4.48 10.00 -5.41
CA VAL A 17 -3.70 9.52 -4.26
C VAL A 17 -2.48 8.74 -4.75
N GLU A 18 -1.33 9.00 -4.13
CA GLU A 18 -0.16 8.12 -4.17
C GLU A 18 0.02 7.51 -2.78
N LEU A 19 -0.04 6.19 -2.69
CA LEU A 19 0.20 5.45 -1.46
C LEU A 19 1.50 4.66 -1.61
N VAL A 20 2.46 4.93 -0.72
CA VAL A 20 3.72 4.20 -0.62
C VAL A 20 3.66 3.30 0.60
N MET A 21 3.87 2.00 0.40
CA MET A 21 3.89 0.99 1.45
C MET A 21 5.30 0.43 1.54
N GLN A 22 5.89 0.49 2.73
CA GLN A 22 7.27 0.11 2.97
C GLN A 22 7.33 -1.02 4.01
N ASP A 23 7.99 -2.10 3.64
CA ASP A 23 8.29 -3.19 4.57
C ASP A 23 9.37 -2.76 5.57
N THR A 24 9.29 -3.32 6.78
CA THR A 24 10.21 -3.01 7.87
C THR A 24 10.78 -4.29 8.47
N THR A 25 12.00 -4.25 8.98
CA THR A 25 12.70 -5.44 9.50
C THR A 25 12.48 -5.70 10.99
N ILE A 26 11.36 -5.22 11.57
CA ILE A 26 11.14 -5.18 13.03
C ILE A 26 11.09 -6.58 13.66
N ILE A 27 10.52 -7.58 12.97
CA ILE A 27 10.44 -8.99 13.46
C ILE A 27 10.96 -9.97 12.39
N GLY A 28 11.69 -9.47 11.39
CA GLY A 28 12.06 -10.22 10.18
C GLY A 28 11.44 -9.58 8.94
N ALA A 29 12.10 -9.71 7.80
CA ALA A 29 11.64 -9.12 6.54
C ALA A 29 10.84 -10.15 5.74
N GLU A 30 9.54 -9.95 5.59
CA GLU A 30 8.65 -10.92 4.93
C GLU A 30 8.13 -10.38 3.59
N THR A 31 8.17 -11.21 2.54
CA THR A 31 7.72 -10.87 1.18
C THR A 31 6.19 -10.89 1.01
N THR A 32 5.42 -10.97 2.10
CA THR A 32 4.04 -11.47 2.08
C THR A 32 2.98 -10.43 2.45
N LEU A 33 3.33 -9.14 2.40
CA LEU A 33 2.36 -8.06 2.52
C LEU A 33 1.63 -7.89 1.20
N SER A 34 0.66 -8.77 0.92
CA SER A 34 -0.32 -8.57 -0.14
C SER A 34 -1.40 -7.63 0.37
N ILE A 35 -1.58 -6.47 -0.22
CA ILE A 35 -2.66 -5.54 0.15
C ILE A 35 -3.72 -5.59 -0.93
N PHE A 36 -4.96 -5.83 -0.51
CA PHE A 36 -6.13 -5.74 -1.37
C PHE A 36 -6.65 -4.31 -1.32
N VAL A 37 -6.82 -3.72 -2.48
CA VAL A 37 -7.52 -2.44 -2.63
C VAL A 37 -8.73 -2.73 -3.52
N ASP A 38 -9.93 -2.55 -2.98
CA ASP A 38 -11.18 -2.82 -3.71
C ASP A 38 -11.39 -1.87 -4.92
N LEU A 39 -10.54 -0.84 -5.07
CA LEU A 39 -10.50 0.04 -6.23
C LEU A 39 -9.34 -0.25 -7.17
N ILE A 40 -9.61 0.02 -8.45
CA ILE A 40 -8.70 0.02 -9.60
C ILE A 40 -7.32 0.54 -9.17
N SER A 41 -6.42 -0.41 -8.96
CA SER A 41 -5.06 -0.15 -8.50
C SER A 41 -4.19 0.08 -9.72
N LEU A 42 -3.68 1.31 -9.86
CA LEU A 42 -2.65 1.62 -10.84
C LEU A 42 -1.29 1.29 -10.18
N LEU A 43 -0.75 0.09 -10.39
CA LEU A 43 0.63 -0.23 -9.97
C LEU A 43 1.62 0.66 -10.72
N LEU A 44 2.44 1.43 -10.00
CA LEU A 44 3.51 2.19 -10.65
C LEU A 44 4.89 1.62 -10.41
N ALA A 45 5.27 1.27 -9.19
CA ALA A 45 6.63 0.79 -8.93
C ALA A 45 6.73 -0.07 -7.67
N LYS A 46 7.70 -0.97 -7.68
CA LYS A 46 8.17 -1.70 -6.50
C LYS A 46 9.69 -1.82 -6.57
N ASP A 47 10.38 -1.73 -5.45
CA ASP A 47 11.83 -1.92 -5.38
C ASP A 47 12.26 -2.37 -3.98
N LEU A 48 13.51 -2.80 -3.84
CA LEU A 48 14.13 -3.15 -2.55
C LEU A 48 14.72 -1.90 -1.88
N GLY A 49 14.84 -1.93 -0.56
CA GLY A 49 15.41 -0.85 0.24
C GLY A 49 14.41 0.24 0.65
N ILE A 50 14.94 1.40 1.05
CA ILE A 50 14.15 2.55 1.51
C ILE A 50 13.84 3.46 0.34
N LEU A 51 12.57 3.86 0.18
CA LEU A 51 12.20 4.83 -0.84
C LEU A 51 12.79 6.21 -0.51
N ILE A 52 13.74 6.68 -1.33
CA ILE A 52 14.28 8.04 -1.26
C ILE A 52 13.54 8.89 -2.31
N GLN A 53 12.64 9.78 -1.86
CA GLN A 53 11.74 10.58 -2.74
C GLN A 53 12.46 11.39 -3.84
N ILE A 54 13.77 11.60 -3.73
CA ILE A 54 14.56 12.46 -4.62
C ILE A 54 14.97 11.74 -5.92
N LYS A 55 14.84 10.40 -6.01
CA LYS A 55 15.51 9.62 -7.08
C LYS A 55 14.62 8.79 -7.99
N THR A 56 13.31 8.77 -7.76
CA THR A 56 12.45 7.68 -8.27
C THR A 56 11.46 8.00 -9.39
N PRO A 57 11.49 9.13 -10.16
CA PRO A 57 10.53 9.30 -11.27
C PRO A 57 10.64 8.22 -12.36
N SER A 58 11.84 7.67 -12.59
CA SER A 58 12.13 6.78 -13.71
C SER A 58 11.75 5.31 -13.51
N ILE A 59 11.35 4.92 -12.29
CA ILE A 59 11.01 3.52 -11.95
C ILE A 59 9.49 3.29 -12.05
N PHE A 60 8.69 4.36 -12.12
CA PHE A 60 7.24 4.28 -12.22
C PHE A 60 6.79 3.87 -13.63
N ASN A 61 6.14 2.71 -13.73
CA ASN A 61 5.34 2.31 -14.87
C ASN A 61 4.05 3.16 -14.89
N LEU A 62 3.99 4.10 -15.83
CA LEU A 62 2.85 4.98 -16.07
C LEU A 62 1.96 4.50 -17.22
N VAL A 63 2.31 3.36 -17.84
CA VAL A 63 1.74 2.94 -19.13
C VAL A 63 0.77 1.76 -18.97
N ASP A 64 1.14 0.73 -18.19
CA ASP A 64 0.29 -0.46 -18.02
C ASP A 64 0.41 -1.09 -16.62
N PRO A 65 -0.51 -0.75 -15.71
CA PRO A 65 -0.49 -1.17 -14.32
C PRO A 65 -1.32 -2.44 -14.12
N ILE A 66 -0.69 -3.49 -13.63
CA ILE A 66 -1.29 -4.84 -13.56
C ILE A 66 -1.48 -5.24 -12.09
N ASP A 67 -2.74 -5.54 -11.75
CA ASP A 67 -3.27 -6.18 -10.53
C ASP A 67 -3.73 -5.30 -9.34
N SER A 68 -4.87 -5.74 -8.76
CA SER A 68 -5.51 -5.24 -7.53
C SER A 68 -4.93 -5.84 -6.25
N THR A 69 -4.06 -6.84 -6.36
CA THR A 69 -3.38 -7.49 -5.24
C THR A 69 -1.87 -7.43 -5.46
N LEU A 70 -1.18 -6.65 -4.62
CA LEU A 70 0.25 -6.40 -4.78
C LEU A 70 0.99 -6.80 -3.51
N GLY A 71 2.05 -7.61 -3.69
CA GLY A 71 2.98 -7.97 -2.62
C GLY A 71 4.08 -6.93 -2.46
N VAL A 72 4.27 -6.41 -1.24
CA VAL A 72 5.46 -5.62 -0.91
C VAL A 72 6.69 -6.55 -0.87
N PRO A 73 7.78 -6.24 -1.59
CA PRO A 73 9.00 -7.01 -1.50
C PRO A 73 9.62 -6.91 -0.09
N SER A 74 10.25 -7.99 0.37
CA SER A 74 10.92 -8.06 1.67
C SER A 74 12.03 -7.01 1.75
N SER A 75 12.03 -6.23 2.83
CA SER A 75 12.88 -5.04 3.02
C SER A 75 12.78 -4.02 1.89
N GLY A 76 11.64 -3.93 1.22
CA GLY A 76 11.42 -3.02 0.09
C GLY A 76 10.15 -2.20 0.22
N TRP A 77 9.70 -1.66 -0.91
CA TRP A 77 8.52 -0.81 -0.98
C TRP A 77 7.72 -1.06 -2.25
N VAL A 78 6.46 -0.68 -2.21
CA VAL A 78 5.56 -0.59 -3.37
C VAL A 78 4.85 0.74 -3.33
N ALA A 79 4.63 1.33 -4.50
CA ALA A 79 3.85 2.54 -4.67
C ALA A 79 2.68 2.27 -5.62
N ILE A 80 1.49 2.63 -5.15
CA ILE A 80 0.27 2.58 -5.94
C ILE A 80 -0.27 4.00 -6.10
N ARG A 81 -0.87 4.29 -7.25
CA ARG A 81 -1.75 5.46 -7.39
C ARG A 81 -3.14 4.99 -7.74
N PHE A 82 -4.11 5.73 -7.24
CA PHE A 82 -5.50 5.52 -7.59
C PHE A 82 -6.22 6.86 -7.52
N LEU A 83 -7.33 6.94 -8.23
CA LEU A 83 -8.26 8.04 -8.13
C LEU A 83 -9.33 7.65 -7.11
N ALA A 84 -9.60 8.51 -6.12
CA ALA A 84 -10.66 8.30 -5.14
C ALA A 84 -12.03 8.66 -5.76
N ASP A 85 -12.44 7.93 -6.79
CA ASP A 85 -13.66 8.18 -7.58
C ASP A 85 -14.84 7.25 -7.22
N ASN A 86 -14.67 6.41 -6.20
CA ASN A 86 -15.72 5.55 -5.70
C ASN A 86 -16.11 5.98 -4.27
N LEU A 87 -17.39 6.30 -4.09
CA LEU A 87 -17.93 6.77 -2.83
C LEU A 87 -18.17 5.58 -1.90
N GLY A 88 -17.57 5.60 -0.71
CA GLY A 88 -17.72 4.52 0.26
C GLY A 88 -16.64 4.53 1.33
N VAL A 89 -16.59 3.43 2.09
CA VAL A 89 -15.49 3.15 3.01
C VAL A 89 -14.72 1.97 2.44
N TRP A 90 -13.41 2.14 2.32
CA TRP A 90 -12.49 1.18 1.70
C TRP A 90 -11.67 0.53 2.78
N PHE A 91 -11.46 -0.78 2.71
CA PHE A 91 -10.69 -1.48 3.72
C PHE A 91 -9.40 -2.01 3.13
N MET A 92 -8.28 -1.40 3.49
CA MET A 92 -6.95 -1.85 3.07
C MET A 92 -6.32 -2.66 4.19
N HIS A 93 -5.93 -3.89 3.90
CA HIS A 93 -5.35 -4.78 4.90
C HIS A 93 -4.38 -5.77 4.27
N CYS A 94 -3.54 -6.37 5.10
CA CYS A 94 -2.72 -7.50 4.67
C CYS A 94 -3.59 -8.74 4.43
N HIS A 95 -3.43 -9.40 3.29
CA HIS A 95 -4.21 -10.59 2.92
C HIS A 95 -3.94 -11.81 3.82
N LEU A 96 -2.84 -11.80 4.61
CA LEU A 96 -2.63 -12.77 5.67
C LEU A 96 -3.51 -12.43 6.88
N GLU A 97 -4.51 -13.28 7.13
CA GLU A 97 -5.51 -13.09 8.19
C GLU A 97 -4.90 -12.85 9.56
N ILE A 98 -3.79 -13.53 9.88
CA ILE A 98 -3.08 -13.34 11.15
C ILE A 98 -2.61 -11.89 11.34
N TYR A 99 -2.05 -11.26 10.30
CA TYR A 99 -1.58 -9.88 10.38
C TYR A 99 -2.73 -8.88 10.37
N THR A 100 -3.83 -9.17 9.68
CA THR A 100 -5.07 -8.37 9.79
C THR A 100 -5.64 -8.41 11.21
N SER A 101 -5.60 -9.57 11.87
CA SER A 101 -6.05 -9.76 13.24
C SER A 101 -5.19 -8.99 14.25
N TRP A 102 -3.88 -8.91 14.00
CA TRP A 102 -2.92 -8.18 14.84
C TRP A 102 -2.96 -6.67 14.63
N GLY A 103 -3.66 -6.19 13.59
CA GLY A 103 -3.93 -4.77 13.37
C GLY A 103 -3.25 -4.17 12.15
N LEU A 104 -2.67 -4.97 11.25
CA LEU A 104 -2.08 -4.47 10.01
C LEU A 104 -3.15 -4.18 8.95
N LYS A 105 -3.93 -3.12 9.21
CA LYS A 105 -5.10 -2.69 8.44
C LYS A 105 -5.37 -1.20 8.60
N MET A 106 -6.01 -0.60 7.60
CA MET A 106 -6.49 0.78 7.60
C MET A 106 -7.76 0.94 6.76
N ALA A 107 -8.41 2.08 6.87
CA ALA A 107 -9.56 2.50 6.06
C ALA A 107 -9.60 4.02 5.92
#